data_AF-A0A958JWT4-F1
#
_entry.id   AF-A0A958JWT4-F1
#
_cell.length_a   1.000
_cell.length_b   1.000
_cell.length_c   1.000
_cell.angle_alpha   90.00
_cell.angle_beta   90.00
_cell.angle_gamma   90.00
#
_symmetry.space_group_name_H-M   'P 1'
#
loop_
_entity.id
_entity.type
_entity.pdbx_description
1 polymer ?
#
loop_
_entity_poly.entity_id
_entity_poly.type
_entity_poly.pdbx_seq_one_letter_code
_entity_poly.pdbx_strand_id
1 'polypeptide(L)' 'MRTLCRTLLLAFCLMGCTEVQPWQRGNLAKGHMAFDPDPLESRFMQHVYDSKTASSGGYGVGGGGCGCN' A
#
# COMPACT_ATOMS: atom_id res chain seq x y z
N MET A 1 21.69 6.65 -31.42
CA MET A 1 20.38 7.32 -31.20
C MET A 1 19.45 6.52 -30.28
N ARG A 2 19.16 5.24 -30.55
CA ARG A 2 18.28 4.40 -29.70
C ARG A 2 18.79 4.20 -28.26
N THR A 3 20.10 4.03 -28.08
CA THR A 3 20.74 3.89 -26.76
C THR A 3 20.67 5.17 -25.94
N LEU A 4 20.85 6.32 -26.58
CA LEU A 4 20.80 7.65 -25.96
C LEU A 4 19.39 8.00 -25.44
N CYS A 5 18.36 7.57 -26.17
CA CYS A 5 16.96 7.71 -25.74
C CYS A 5 16.67 6.86 -24.47
N ARG A 6 17.19 5.61 -24.42
CA ARG A 6 17.01 4.74 -23.24
C ARG A 6 17.69 5.29 -22.00
N THR A 7 18.90 5.83 -22.12
CA THR A 7 19.62 6.44 -20.99
C THR A 7 18.93 7.70 -20.50
N LEU A 8 18.35 8.50 -21.41
CA LEU A 8 17.61 9.71 -21.06
C LEU A 8 16.32 9.39 -20.29
N LEU A 9 15.58 8.37 -20.74
CA LEU A 9 14.38 7.87 -20.06
C LEU A 9 14.67 7.40 -18.64
N LEU A 10 15.77 6.67 -18.45
CA LEU A 10 16.16 6.17 -17.12
C LEU A 10 16.54 7.31 -16.16
N ALA A 11 17.23 8.34 -16.66
CA ALA A 11 17.60 9.51 -15.87
C ALA A 11 16.37 10.34 -15.44
N PHE A 12 15.35 10.44 -16.30
CA PHE A 12 14.12 11.17 -15.99
C PHE A 12 13.34 10.54 -14.82
N CYS A 13 13.29 9.21 -14.73
CA CYS A 13 12.60 8.50 -13.64
C CYS A 13 13.20 8.79 -12.25
N LEU A 14 14.45 9.25 -12.17
CA LEU A 14 15.14 9.53 -10.90
C LEU A 14 14.87 10.95 -10.36
N MET A 15 14.22 11.84 -11.13
CA MET A 15 14.04 13.24 -10.76
C MET A 15 12.85 13.51 -9.81
N GLY A 16 12.19 12.48 -9.28
CA GLY A 16 11.00 12.62 -8.44
C GLY A 16 11.25 12.79 -6.93
N CYS A 17 12.48 12.59 -6.46
CA CYS A 17 12.79 12.69 -5.02
C CYS A 17 12.92 14.16 -4.60
N THR A 18 12.04 14.62 -3.71
CA THR A 18 12.10 15.95 -3.09
C THR A 18 12.04 15.82 -1.58
N GLU A 19 12.77 16.67 -0.87
CA GLU A 19 12.72 16.74 0.58
C GLU A 19 11.47 17.51 1.03
N VAL A 20 10.67 16.87 1.88
CA VAL A 20 9.41 17.42 2.39
C VAL A 20 9.59 17.79 3.86
N GLN A 21 9.24 19.02 4.21
CA GLN A 21 9.36 19.52 5.58
C GLN A 21 8.42 18.71 6.51
N PRO A 22 8.81 18.45 7.77
CA PRO A 22 8.04 17.58 8.67
C PRO A 22 6.56 17.94 8.81
N TRP A 23 6.22 19.23 8.83
CA TRP A 23 4.84 19.72 8.98
C TRP A 23 3.98 19.56 7.71
N GLN A 24 4.59 19.48 6.53
CA GLN A 24 3.85 19.27 5.28
C GLN A 24 3.23 17.86 5.20
N ARG A 25 3.77 16.89 5.94
CA ARG A 25 3.25 15.52 6.03
C ARG A 25 1.82 15.46 6.57
N GLY A 26 1.42 16.43 7.40
CA GLY A 26 0.06 16.54 7.93
C GLY A 26 -1.01 16.71 6.86
N ASN A 27 -0.67 17.22 5.67
CA ASN A 27 -1.64 17.44 4.60
C ASN A 27 -2.23 16.12 4.05
N LEU A 28 -1.45 15.04 4.09
CA LEU A 28 -1.85 13.69 3.68
C LEU A 28 -2.28 12.78 4.85
N ALA A 29 -2.14 13.26 6.09
CA ALA A 29 -2.49 12.49 7.29
C ALA A 29 -3.95 12.72 7.76
N LYS A 30 -4.81 13.26 6.90
CA LYS A 30 -6.22 13.49 7.23
C LYS A 30 -6.96 12.16 7.27
N GLY A 31 -7.91 12.00 8.19
CA GLY A 31 -8.64 10.73 8.37
C GLY A 31 -9.30 10.19 7.10
N HIS A 32 -9.83 11.07 6.23
CA HIS A 32 -10.44 10.67 4.95
C HIS A 32 -9.42 10.28 3.85
N MET A 33 -8.13 10.50 4.09
CA MET A 33 -7.04 10.05 3.21
C MET A 33 -6.38 8.76 3.75
N ALA A 34 -6.86 8.22 4.87
CA ALA A 34 -6.38 6.96 5.40
C ALA A 34 -6.72 5.81 4.44
N PHE A 35 -5.82 4.84 4.32
CA PHE A 35 -6.05 3.62 3.54
C PHE A 35 -7.21 2.79 4.07
N ASP A 36 -7.42 2.83 5.39
CA ASP A 36 -8.52 2.18 6.10
C ASP A 36 -9.14 3.21 7.04
N PRO A 37 -10.23 3.90 6.62
CA PRO A 37 -10.86 4.93 7.41
C PRO A 37 -11.66 4.39 8.59
N ASP A 38 -12.05 3.10 8.56
CA ASP A 38 -12.73 2.40 9.65
C ASP A 38 -12.11 1.01 9.89
N PRO A 39 -11.03 0.96 10.69
CA PRO A 39 -10.35 -0.29 10.99
C PRO A 39 -11.23 -1.31 11.72
N LEU A 40 -12.24 -0.86 12.47
CA LEU A 40 -13.09 -1.76 13.23
C LEU A 40 -13.99 -2.56 12.29
N GLU A 41 -14.63 -1.88 11.35
CA GLU A 41 -15.45 -2.53 10.32
C GLU A 41 -14.60 -3.44 9.44
N SER A 42 -13.43 -2.96 8.99
CA SER A 42 -12.50 -3.75 8.19
C SER A 42 -12.06 -5.04 8.90
N ARG A 43 -11.81 -4.99 10.23
CA ARG A 43 -11.49 -6.19 11.03
C ARG A 43 -12.69 -7.13 11.17
N PHE A 44 -13.88 -6.58 11.40
CA PHE A 44 -15.10 -7.37 11.53
C PHE A 44 -15.39 -8.15 10.24
N MET A 45 -15.31 -7.48 9.10
CA MET A 45 -15.53 -8.09 7.78
C MET A 45 -14.48 -9.15 7.46
N GLN A 46 -13.21 -8.91 7.82
CA GLN A 46 -12.17 -9.92 7.70
C GLN A 46 -12.50 -11.18 8.51
N HIS A 47 -12.92 -11.01 9.77
CA HIS A 47 -13.26 -12.13 10.63
C HIS A 47 -14.42 -12.98 10.07
N VAL A 48 -15.45 -12.33 9.53
CA VAL A 48 -16.57 -13.00 8.87
C VAL A 48 -16.12 -13.75 7.62
N TYR A 49 -15.24 -13.15 6.81
CA TYR A 49 -14.73 -13.75 5.60
C TYR A 49 -13.85 -14.98 5.88
N ASP A 50 -12.91 -14.85 6.81
CA ASP A 50 -12.01 -15.93 7.24
C ASP A 50 -12.84 -17.12 7.78
N SER A 51 -13.88 -16.84 8.57
CA SER A 51 -14.77 -17.87 9.13
C SER A 51 -15.59 -18.61 8.06
N LYS A 52 -15.97 -17.93 6.98
CA LYS A 52 -16.79 -18.51 5.92
C LYS A 52 -15.99 -19.28 4.89
N THR A 53 -14.74 -18.89 4.67
CA THR A 53 -13.92 -19.41 3.56
C THR A 53 -12.81 -20.33 4.03
N ALA A 54 -12.56 -20.40 5.35
CA ALA A 54 -11.36 -21.03 5.93
C ALA A 54 -10.06 -20.54 5.27
N SER A 55 -10.09 -19.33 4.70
CA SER A 55 -8.94 -18.71 4.05
C SER A 55 -7.98 -18.19 5.12
N SER A 56 -6.69 -18.47 4.94
CA SER A 56 -5.61 -17.95 5.78
C SER A 56 -4.78 -16.94 5.01
N GLY A 57 -4.70 -15.71 5.52
CA GLY A 57 -4.00 -14.59 4.88
C GLY A 57 -4.92 -13.38 4.80
N GLY A 58 -4.87 -12.53 5.84
CA GLY A 58 -5.69 -11.31 5.90
C GLY A 58 -5.29 -10.26 4.87
N TYR A 59 -5.97 -9.10 4.88
CA TYR A 59 -5.86 -8.02 3.88
C TYR A 59 -4.51 -7.27 3.81
N GLY A 60 -3.44 -7.74 4.46
CA GLY A 60 -2.15 -7.04 4.56
C GLY A 60 -1.07 -7.55 3.61
N VAL A 61 -0.01 -6.74 3.42
CA VAL A 61 1.22 -7.14 2.72
C VAL A 61 1.98 -8.19 3.54
N GLY A 62 1.61 -9.45 3.35
CA GLY A 62 2.08 -10.60 4.13
C GLY A 62 1.05 -11.72 4.30
N GLY A 63 -0.14 -11.61 3.70
CA GLY A 63 -1.17 -12.66 3.73
C GLY A 63 -0.98 -13.74 2.66
N GLY A 64 0.18 -14.40 2.62
CA GLY A 64 0.35 -15.65 1.88
C GLY A 64 0.29 -16.82 2.85
N GLY A 65 -0.81 -17.59 2.85
CA GLY A 65 -0.92 -18.77 3.70
C GLY A 65 -1.65 -19.90 2.98
N CYS A 66 -0.92 -20.94 2.59
CA CYS A 66 -1.47 -22.27 2.41
C CYS A 66 -2.04 -22.70 3.76
N GLY A 67 -3.37 -22.73 3.92
CA GLY A 67 -4.09 -22.87 5.19
C GLY A 67 -3.91 -24.20 5.93
N CYS A 68 -2.69 -24.50 6.34
CA CYS A 68 -2.36 -25.61 7.23
C CYS A 68 -1.92 -25.02 8.58
N ASN A 69 -2.76 -25.19 9.60
CA ASN A 69 -2.26 -25.33 10.98
C ASN A 69 -1.54 -26.68 11.10
#